data_AF-A0A2N2A052-F1
#
_entry.id   AF-A0A2N2A052-F1
#
_cell.length_a   1.000
_cell.length_b   1.000
_cell.length_c   1.000
_cell.angle_alpha   90.00
_cell.angle_beta   90.00
_cell.angle_gamma   90.00
#
_symmetry.space_group_name_H-M   'P 1'
#
loop_
_entity.id
_entity.type
_entity.pdbx_description
1 polymer ?
#
loop_
_entity_poly.entity_id
_entity_poly.type
_entity_poly.pdbx_seq_one_letter_code
_entity_poly.pdbx_strand_id
1 'polypeptide(L)'
;MDEPMNYALIGEDGVVSNTIWLCSANRGDFPNAVCVANRPVAIGDEYAGGAFTRVGEVVLTYPEQIALLNERILELEALLSNNA
;
A
#
# COMPACT_ATOMS: atom_id res chain seq x y z
N MET A 1 4.84 19.72 -16.51
CA MET A 1 3.86 19.41 -15.45
C MET A 1 3.96 17.93 -15.23
N ASP A 2 4.25 17.52 -14.01
CA ASP A 2 4.50 16.12 -13.67
C ASP A 2 3.18 15.35 -13.75
N GLU A 3 3.25 14.06 -14.06
CA GLU A 3 2.05 13.22 -14.11
C GLU A 3 1.44 13.13 -12.69
N PRO A 4 0.13 13.38 -12.53
CA PRO A 4 -0.51 13.27 -11.23
C PRO A 4 -0.43 11.83 -10.72
N MET A 5 -0.19 11.67 -9.43
CA MET A 5 -0.13 10.37 -8.75
C MET A 5 -1.19 10.30 -7.65
N ASN A 6 -1.44 9.08 -7.17
CA ASN A 6 -2.25 8.87 -5.97
C ASN A 6 -1.46 9.23 -4.71
N TYR A 7 -2.06 10.03 -3.85
CA TYR A 7 -1.55 10.37 -2.53
C TYR A 7 -2.60 10.02 -1.48
N ALA A 8 -2.15 9.46 -0.36
CA ALA A 8 -2.96 9.28 0.83
C ALA A 8 -2.85 10.53 1.70
N LEU A 9 -3.99 11.04 2.19
CA LEU A 9 -4.04 12.08 3.21
C LEU A 9 -4.01 11.43 4.59
N ILE A 10 -2.98 11.71 5.36
CA ILE A 10 -2.78 11.12 6.69
C ILE A 10 -3.43 12.03 7.74
N GLY A 11 -4.33 11.47 8.55
CA GLY A 11 -4.94 12.12 9.70
C GLY A 11 -3.95 12.35 10.84
N GLU A 12 -4.35 13.12 11.85
CA GLU A 12 -3.52 13.39 13.04
C GLU A 12 -3.21 12.12 13.86
N ASP A 13 -4.06 11.11 13.74
CA ASP A 13 -3.93 9.77 14.34
C ASP A 13 -2.99 8.84 13.54
N GLY A 14 -2.43 9.31 12.42
CA GLY A 14 -1.60 8.49 11.54
C GLY A 14 -2.41 7.60 10.60
N VAL A 15 -3.73 7.74 10.52
CA VAL A 15 -4.61 6.91 9.69
C VAL A 15 -4.93 7.61 8.37
N VAL A 16 -4.98 6.86 7.28
CA VAL A 16 -5.39 7.35 5.97
C VAL A 16 -6.86 7.75 6.03
N SER A 17 -7.14 9.04 5.83
CA SER A 17 -8.49 9.61 5.86
C SER A 17 -9.09 9.77 4.47
N ASN A 18 -8.26 9.91 3.43
CA ASN A 18 -8.68 9.99 2.04
C ASN A 18 -7.54 9.64 1.08
N THR A 19 -7.86 9.35 -0.18
CA THR A 19 -6.90 9.22 -1.27
C THR A 19 -7.24 10.22 -2.37
N ILE A 20 -6.26 11.01 -2.80
CA ILE A 20 -6.44 12.08 -3.79
C ILE A 20 -5.48 11.90 -4.96
N TRP A 21 -5.85 12.49 -6.10
CA TRP A 21 -4.91 12.72 -7.20
C TRP A 21 -4.25 14.07 -7.05
N LEU A 22 -2.92 14.08 -7.11
CA LEU A 22 -2.12 15.26 -6.85
C LEU A 22 -0.87 15.27 -7.74
N CYS A 23 -0.56 16.42 -8.34
CA CYS A 23 0.74 16.65 -8.93
C CYS A 23 1.74 16.98 -7.81
N SER A 24 2.96 16.44 -7.89
CA SER A 24 4.07 16.71 -6.96
C SER A 24 4.24 18.21 -6.63
N ALA A 25 4.11 19.07 -7.64
CA ALA A 25 4.21 20.53 -7.52
C ALA A 25 3.15 21.16 -6.60
N ASN A 26 1.98 20.53 -6.46
CA ASN A 26 0.89 20.98 -5.60
C ASN A 26 0.93 20.35 -4.20
N ARG A 27 1.93 19.51 -3.90
CA ARG A 27 2.05 18.86 -2.60
C ARG A 27 2.13 19.84 -1.42
N GLY A 28 2.62 21.06 -1.65
CA GLY A 28 2.68 22.10 -0.62
C GLY A 28 1.32 22.47 -0.03
N ASP A 29 0.23 22.33 -0.80
CA ASP A 29 -1.13 22.61 -0.34
C ASP A 29 -1.69 21.51 0.57
N PHE A 30 -1.05 20.33 0.58
CA PHE A 30 -1.45 19.15 1.33
C PHE A 30 -0.22 18.57 2.07
N PRO A 31 0.25 19.21 3.16
CA PRO A 31 1.49 18.82 3.82
C PRO A 31 1.46 17.40 4.41
N ASN A 32 0.28 16.88 4.72
CA ASN A 32 0.02 15.52 5.19
C ASN A 32 -0.20 14.50 4.05
N ALA A 33 -0.06 14.91 2.78
CA ALA A 33 -0.16 14.01 1.65
C ALA A 33 1.12 13.18 1.47
N VAL A 34 0.95 11.87 1.39
CA VAL A 34 2.00 10.88 1.19
C VAL A 34 1.73 10.10 -0.09
N CYS A 35 2.72 10.02 -0.99
CA CYS A 35 2.58 9.26 -2.23
C CYS A 35 2.38 7.78 -1.93
N VAL A 36 1.38 7.14 -2.54
CA VAL A 36 1.10 5.71 -2.30
C VAL A 36 2.04 4.79 -3.09
N ALA A 37 2.75 5.32 -4.09
CA ALA A 37 3.72 4.59 -4.91
C ALA A 37 3.18 3.23 -5.41
N ASN A 38 2.01 3.26 -6.05
CA ASN A 38 1.28 2.10 -6.60
C ASN A 38 0.79 1.05 -5.58
N ARG A 39 0.83 1.36 -4.28
CA ARG A 39 0.19 0.53 -3.26
C ARG A 39 -1.32 0.76 -3.27
N PRO A 40 -2.13 -0.31 -3.14
CA PRO A 40 -3.59 -0.21 -3.01
C PRO A 40 -3.99 0.25 -1.60
N VAL A 41 -3.53 1.45 -1.24
CA VAL A 41 -3.85 2.12 0.03
C VAL A 41 -5.34 2.50 0.05
N ALA A 42 -5.98 2.24 1.17
CA ALA A 42 -7.39 2.55 1.42
C ALA A 42 -7.54 3.41 2.68
N ILE A 43 -8.71 4.03 2.80
CA ILE A 43 -9.11 4.71 4.04
C ILE A 43 -9.12 3.70 5.18
N GLY A 44 -8.54 4.09 6.32
CA GLY A 44 -8.36 3.22 7.49
C GLY A 44 -7.02 2.48 7.54
N ASP A 45 -6.20 2.52 6.49
CA ASP A 45 -4.80 2.08 6.58
C ASP A 45 -4.03 3.02 7.49
N GLU A 46 -3.05 2.49 8.21
CA GLU A 46 -2.15 3.27 9.06
C GLU A 46 -0.89 3.65 8.28
N TYR A 47 -0.33 4.83 8.54
CA TYR A 47 0.95 5.26 8.01
C TYR A 47 1.91 5.62 9.14
N ALA A 48 2.92 4.77 9.34
CA ALA A 48 3.93 4.95 10.36
C ALA A 48 5.30 4.51 9.84
N GLY A 49 6.36 5.22 10.23
CA GLY A 49 7.74 4.83 9.90
C GLY A 49 8.05 4.72 8.39
N GLY A 50 7.27 5.39 7.54
CA GLY A 50 7.44 5.34 6.08
C GLY A 50 6.66 4.23 5.36
N ALA A 51 5.87 3.43 6.07
CA ALA A 51 5.12 2.32 5.51
C ALA A 51 3.60 2.47 5.75
N PHE A 52 2.82 1.96 4.80
CA PHE A 52 1.38 1.78 4.95
C PHE A 52 1.09 0.38 5.50
N THR A 53 0.23 0.28 6.50
CA THR A 53 -0.18 -1.00 7.10
C THR A 53 -1.69 -1.13 7.18
N ARG A 54 -2.21 -2.34 6.95
CA ARG A 54 -3.61 -2.71 7.07
C ARG A 54 -3.73 -3.86 8.06
N VAL A 55 -4.38 -3.61 9.21
CA VAL A 55 -4.53 -4.61 10.28
C VAL A 55 -3.17 -5.15 10.73
N GLY A 56 -2.18 -4.26 10.86
CA GLY A 56 -0.80 -4.60 11.26
C GLY A 56 0.11 -5.16 10.15
N GLU A 57 -0.42 -5.47 8.97
CA GLU A 57 0.35 -6.02 7.84
C GLU A 57 0.72 -4.94 6.83
N VAL A 58 1.91 -5.00 6.23
CA VAL A 58 2.34 -4.02 5.21
C VAL A 58 1.45 -4.11 3.97
N VAL A 59 0.97 -2.95 3.49
CA VAL A 59 0.24 -2.85 2.22
C VAL A 59 1.23 -2.99 1.07
N LEU A 60 1.31 -4.20 0.53
CA LEU A 60 2.11 -4.53 -0.65
C LEU A 60 1.48 -3.97 -1.94
N THR A 61 2.32 -3.67 -2.91
CA THR A 61 1.89 -3.42 -4.30
C THR A 61 1.28 -4.68 -4.91
N TYR A 62 0.48 -4.54 -5.98
CA TYR A 62 -0.09 -5.72 -6.65
C TYR A 62 0.95 -6.75 -7.13
N PRO A 63 2.09 -6.36 -7.74
CA PRO A 63 3.12 -7.33 -8.11
C PRO A 63 3.72 -8.07 -6.91
N GLU A 64 3.95 -7.38 -5.78
CA GLU A 64 4.44 -8.00 -4.54
C GLU A 64 3.40 -8.98 -3.96
N GLN A 65 2.11 -8.63 -4.00
CA GLN A 65 1.04 -9.54 -3.57
C GLN A 65 0.98 -10.79 -4.45
N ILE A 66 1.11 -10.65 -5.77
CA ILE A 66 1.12 -11.77 -6.70
C ILE A 66 2.33 -12.68 -6.45
N ALA A 67 3.52 -12.11 -6.23
CA ALA A 67 4.72 -12.89 -5.90
C ALA A 67 4.52 -13.71 -4.61
N LEU A 68 4.03 -13.07 -3.54
CA LEU A 68 3.75 -13.73 -2.26
C LEU A 68 2.68 -14.84 -2.40
N LEU A 69 1.64 -14.59 -3.20
CA LEU A 69 0.61 -15.60 -3.47
C LEU A 69 1.18 -16.80 -4.24
N ASN A 70 2.03 -16.57 -5.24
CA ASN A 70 2.67 -17.64 -5.99
C ASN A 70 3.60 -18.48 -5.11
N GLU A 71 4.38 -17.85 -4.23
CA GLU A 71 5.21 -18.56 -3.25
C GLU A 71 4.36 -19.46 -2.34
N ARG A 72 3.26 -18.93 -1.80
CA ARG A 72 2.32 -19.70 -0.97
C ARG A 72 1.66 -20.85 -1.71
N ILE A 73 1.35 -20.68 -2.99
CA ILE A 73 0.80 -21.74 -3.85
C ILE A 73 1.82 -22.87 -4.00
N LEU A 74 3.07 -22.56 -4.31
CA LEU A 74 4.14 -23.55 -4.47
C LEU A 74 4.37 -24.35 -3.18
N GLU A 75 4.34 -23.68 -2.03
CA GLU A 75 4.44 -24.35 -0.71
C GLU A 75 3.29 -25.33 -0.48
N LEU A 76 2.05 -24.93 -0.79
CA LEU A 76 0.87 -25.79 -0.65
C LEU A 76 0.90 -26.99 -1.60
N GLU A 77 1.34 -26.79 -2.84
CA GLU A 77 1.50 -27.87 -3.83
C GLU A 77 2.54 -28.89 -3.36
N ALA A 78 3.68 -28.43 -2.81
CA ALA A 78 4.69 -29.31 -2.25
C ALA A 78 4.16 -30.11 -1.05
N LEU A 79 3.39 -29.47 -0.15
CA LEU A 79 2.77 -30.16 0.99
C LEU A 79 1.75 -31.21 0.55
N LEU A 80 0.95 -30.93 -0.48
CA LEU A 80 0.00 -31.91 -1.02
C LEU A 80 0.70 -33.09 -1.69
N SER A 81 1.77 -32.83 -2.45
CA SER A 81 2.57 -33.88 -3.09
C SER A 81 3.27 -34.80 -2.08
N ASN A 82 3.72 -34.26 -0.94
CA ASN A 82 4.38 -35.04 0.11
C ASN A 82 3.42 -35.85 1.00
N ASN A 83 2.11 -35.55 0.94
CA ASN A 83 1.07 -36.23 1.71
C ASN A 83 0.20 -37.19 0.87
N ALA A 84 0.47 -37.30 -0.44
CA ALA A 84 -0.19 -38.21 -1.37
C ALA A 84 0.61 -39.50 -1.55
#